data_AF-A0A6I6N6P3-F1
#
_entry.id   AF-A0A6I6N6P3-F1
#
_cell.length_a   1.000
_cell.length_b   1.000
_cell.length_c   1.000
_cell.angle_alpha   90.00
_cell.angle_beta   90.00
_cell.angle_gamma   90.00
#
_symmetry.space_group_name_H-M   'P 1'
#
loop_
_entity.id
_entity.type
_entity.pdbx_description
1 polymer ?
#
loop_
_entity_poly.entity_id
_entity_poly.type
_entity_poly.pdbx_seq_one_letter_code
_entity_poly.pdbx_strand_id
1 'polypeptide(L)'
;MKIPNAAEDRPDWRVRVLVGLYPPVWRHRYATEFAALLEDSGVGVRQVVDVAAAAVRVWARPSTHLHDRTGRMCTTVAVTLCAWTALAAGAVVFAKTTRDGAWYVTGHTDPAAGWYNVYALASATSALAIAVGWLPPVAAVLRAPQGHPGRRRARLLLLAPPVAVSAFLGAAAVLRLITHGVGVGPTGFLVLVGLGLFAGAAFAAGPAAALRHVTPSGAGLRVATVAGAVATTLMAVAVAASVGWGLVTFADRPGFTALTGYGTVMAVTLVVAATSSARGLRAAIARTRGSVDAH
;
A
#
# COMPACT_ATOMS: atom_id res chain seq x y z
N MET A 1 -3.64 -16.59 51.38
CA MET A 1 -4.19 -16.02 50.14
C MET A 1 -3.01 -15.43 49.36
N LYS A 2 -2.49 -16.17 48.38
CA LYS A 2 -1.27 -15.81 47.62
C LYS A 2 -1.70 -14.79 46.56
N ILE A 3 -1.24 -13.55 46.66
CA ILE A 3 -1.52 -12.52 45.65
C ILE A 3 -0.86 -12.98 44.35
N PRO A 4 -1.61 -13.20 43.25
CA PRO A 4 -1.01 -13.60 41.98
C PRO A 4 -0.06 -12.50 41.52
N ASN A 5 1.20 -12.85 41.28
CA ASN A 5 2.17 -11.94 40.69
C ASN A 5 1.76 -11.68 39.23
N ALA A 6 1.23 -10.49 38.95
CA ALA A 6 0.84 -10.05 37.60
C ALA A 6 2.00 -10.00 36.57
N ALA A 7 3.23 -10.35 37.00
CA ALA A 7 4.41 -10.41 36.15
C ALA A 7 4.65 -11.81 35.53
N GLU A 8 4.06 -12.90 36.05
CA GLU A 8 4.29 -14.27 35.58
C GLU A 8 3.36 -14.71 34.43
N ASP A 9 2.17 -14.12 34.27
CA ASP A 9 1.21 -14.47 33.21
C ASP A 9 1.40 -13.67 31.91
N ARG A 10 2.65 -13.51 31.45
CA ARG A 10 2.88 -12.97 30.11
C ARG A 10 2.82 -14.13 29.11
N PRO A 11 1.83 -14.18 28.20
CA PRO A 11 1.68 -15.26 27.24
C PRO A 11 2.98 -15.43 26.44
N ASP A 12 3.37 -16.68 26.17
CA ASP A 12 4.59 -16.98 25.42
C ASP A 12 4.62 -16.14 24.13
N TRP A 13 5.80 -15.64 23.77
CA TRP A 13 5.96 -14.78 22.60
C TRP A 13 5.49 -15.47 21.32
N ARG A 14 5.61 -16.81 21.25
CA ARG A 14 5.11 -17.62 20.13
C ARG A 14 3.59 -17.55 20.02
N VAL A 15 2.89 -17.66 21.15
CA VAL A 15 1.42 -17.52 21.22
C VAL A 15 1.02 -16.11 20.78
N ARG A 16 1.70 -15.07 21.27
CA ARG A 16 1.44 -13.69 20.85
C ARG A 16 1.61 -13.47 19.34
N VAL A 17 2.66 -14.05 18.76
CA VAL A 17 2.91 -13.98 17.31
C VAL A 17 1.80 -14.70 16.54
N LEU A 18 1.42 -15.91 16.95
CA LEU A 18 0.38 -16.71 16.29
C LEU A 18 -1.00 -16.06 16.37
N VAL A 19 -1.40 -15.60 17.56
CA VAL A 19 -2.62 -14.80 17.73
C VAL A 19 -2.56 -13.56 16.86
N GLY A 20 -1.36 -12.95 16.73
CA GLY A 20 -1.08 -11.80 15.89
C GLY A 20 -1.38 -11.97 14.40
N LEU A 21 -1.39 -13.20 13.88
CA LEU A 21 -1.71 -13.50 12.47
C LEU A 21 -3.18 -13.25 12.13
N TYR A 22 -4.08 -13.33 13.13
CA TYR A 22 -5.51 -13.17 12.92
C TYR A 22 -5.92 -11.69 12.76
N PRO A 23 -7.02 -11.42 12.03
CA PRO A 23 -7.52 -10.06 11.86
C PRO A 23 -7.80 -9.35 13.19
N PRO A 24 -7.62 -8.01 13.29
CA PRO A 24 -7.82 -7.26 14.53
C PRO A 24 -9.18 -7.48 15.20
N VAL A 25 -10.25 -7.54 14.43
CA VAL A 25 -11.63 -7.74 14.94
C VAL A 25 -11.81 -9.14 15.53
N TRP A 26 -11.22 -10.15 14.88
CA TRP A 26 -11.22 -11.51 15.39
C TRP A 26 -10.45 -11.57 16.71
N ARG A 27 -9.26 -10.95 16.76
CA ARG A 27 -8.44 -10.89 17.97
C ARG A 27 -9.16 -10.18 19.11
N HIS A 28 -9.87 -9.08 18.83
CA HIS A 28 -10.60 -8.37 19.88
C HIS A 28 -11.61 -9.26 20.60
N ARG A 29 -12.20 -10.25 19.91
CA ARG A 29 -13.21 -11.14 20.47
C ARG A 29 -12.64 -12.47 20.99
N TYR A 30 -11.69 -13.05 20.27
CA TYR A 30 -11.23 -14.43 20.51
C TYR A 30 -9.75 -14.54 20.91
N ALA A 31 -8.99 -13.44 20.98
CA ALA A 31 -7.55 -13.53 21.26
C ALA A 31 -7.26 -14.19 22.61
N THR A 32 -8.03 -13.86 23.65
CA THR A 32 -7.81 -14.39 25.01
C THR A 32 -8.11 -15.88 25.06
N GLU A 33 -9.27 -16.30 24.55
CA GLU A 33 -9.67 -17.71 24.50
C GLU A 33 -8.70 -18.54 23.65
N PHE A 34 -8.29 -18.02 22.50
CA PHE A 34 -7.37 -18.72 21.61
C PHE A 34 -5.93 -18.76 22.15
N ALA A 35 -5.49 -17.72 22.85
CA ALA A 35 -4.21 -17.74 23.54
C ALA A 35 -4.18 -18.84 24.60
N ALA A 36 -5.23 -18.93 25.44
CA ALA A 36 -5.36 -20.00 26.44
C ALA A 36 -5.35 -21.40 25.79
N LEU A 37 -6.10 -21.60 24.70
CA LEU A 37 -6.09 -22.87 23.96
C LEU A 37 -4.70 -23.23 23.41
N LEU A 38 -3.94 -22.24 22.92
CA LEU A 38 -2.58 -22.47 22.42
C LEU A 38 -1.57 -22.75 23.55
N GLU A 39 -1.78 -22.19 24.73
CA GLU A 39 -0.99 -22.46 25.93
C GLU A 39 -1.24 -23.88 26.44
N ASP A 40 -2.51 -24.31 26.49
CA ASP A 40 -2.90 -25.65 26.93
C ASP A 40 -2.46 -26.76 25.95
N SER A 41 -2.52 -26.50 24.64
CA SER A 41 -2.17 -27.48 23.60
C SER A 41 -0.68 -27.49 23.20
N GLY A 42 0.05 -26.43 23.54
CA GLY A 42 1.45 -26.24 23.17
C GLY A 42 1.68 -25.81 21.70
N VAL A 43 2.79 -25.11 21.46
CA VAL A 43 3.13 -24.54 20.14
C VAL A 43 4.16 -25.41 19.40
N GLY A 44 3.67 -26.46 18.73
CA GLY A 44 4.46 -27.29 17.81
C GLY A 44 4.48 -26.76 16.37
N VAL A 45 5.42 -27.23 15.54
CA VAL A 45 5.56 -26.79 14.12
C VAL A 45 4.28 -27.05 13.32
N ARG A 46 3.64 -28.20 13.50
CA ARG A 46 2.37 -28.53 12.86
C ARG A 46 1.26 -27.56 13.26
N GLN A 47 1.22 -27.17 14.54
CA GLN A 47 0.27 -26.20 15.06
C GLN A 47 0.51 -24.82 14.44
N VAL A 48 1.76 -24.37 14.32
CA VAL A 48 2.12 -23.11 13.65
C VAL A 48 1.60 -23.09 12.21
N VAL A 49 1.80 -24.17 11.45
CA VAL A 49 1.34 -24.27 10.06
C VAL A 49 -0.19 -24.25 9.98
N ASP A 50 -0.88 -25.02 10.83
CA ASP A 50 -2.35 -25.07 10.81
C ASP A 50 -2.97 -23.73 11.22
N VAL A 51 -2.43 -23.09 12.25
CA VAL A 51 -2.82 -21.76 12.70
C VAL A 51 -2.58 -20.71 11.60
N ALA A 52 -1.43 -20.76 10.92
CA ALA A 52 -1.15 -19.87 9.80
C ALA A 52 -2.13 -20.09 8.63
N ALA A 53 -2.41 -21.34 8.26
CA ALA A 53 -3.36 -21.69 7.21
C ALA A 53 -4.80 -21.27 7.58
N ALA A 54 -5.20 -21.45 8.85
CA ALA A 54 -6.48 -21.00 9.37
C ALA A 54 -6.58 -19.46 9.35
N ALA A 55 -5.53 -18.74 9.78
CA ALA A 55 -5.48 -17.28 9.72
C ALA A 55 -5.64 -16.79 8.27
N VAL A 56 -4.94 -17.41 7.30
CA VAL A 56 -5.08 -17.10 5.86
C VAL A 56 -6.53 -17.33 5.39
N ARG A 57 -7.16 -18.44 5.79
CA ARG A 57 -8.57 -18.72 5.46
C ARG A 57 -9.52 -17.68 6.05
N VAL A 58 -9.32 -17.26 7.30
CA VAL A 58 -10.14 -16.21 7.94
C VAL A 58 -9.95 -14.86 7.25
N TRP A 59 -8.72 -14.53 6.81
CA TRP A 59 -8.46 -13.34 5.99
C TRP A 59 -9.12 -13.40 4.60
N ALA A 60 -9.14 -14.59 3.99
CA ALA A 60 -9.73 -14.82 2.67
C ALA A 60 -11.27 -14.82 2.70
N ARG A 61 -11.87 -15.41 3.74
CA ARG A 61 -13.32 -15.56 3.93
C ARG A 61 -13.73 -15.15 5.35
N PRO A 62 -13.78 -13.85 5.65
CA PRO A 62 -14.21 -13.37 6.96
C PRO A 62 -15.67 -13.76 7.21
N SER A 63 -15.98 -14.25 8.41
CA SER A 63 -17.36 -14.50 8.82
C SER A 63 -18.18 -13.22 8.80
N THR A 64 -19.45 -13.32 8.39
CA THR A 64 -20.36 -12.18 8.20
C THR A 64 -20.61 -11.37 9.49
N HIS A 65 -20.54 -12.03 10.65
CA HIS A 65 -20.74 -11.42 11.97
C HIS A 65 -19.48 -10.70 12.52
N LEU A 66 -18.30 -10.90 11.93
CA LEU A 66 -17.04 -10.19 12.30
C LEU A 66 -16.65 -9.14 11.26
N HIS A 67 -17.60 -8.71 10.42
CA HIS A 67 -17.31 -7.93 9.22
C HIS A 67 -17.13 -6.44 9.53
N ASP A 68 -15.91 -6.03 9.91
CA ASP A 68 -15.54 -4.61 9.96
C ASP A 68 -15.35 -4.03 8.55
N ARG A 69 -16.45 -3.52 8.00
CA ARG A 69 -16.47 -2.91 6.66
C ARG A 69 -15.53 -1.71 6.57
N THR A 70 -15.54 -0.85 7.59
CA THR A 70 -14.75 0.37 7.63
C THR A 70 -13.27 0.04 7.67
N GLY A 71 -12.86 -0.90 8.53
CA GLY A 71 -11.48 -1.39 8.60
C GLY A 71 -11.00 -2.00 7.28
N ARG A 72 -11.86 -2.75 6.57
CA ARG A 72 -11.53 -3.31 5.25
C ARG A 72 -11.34 -2.22 4.20
N MET A 73 -12.23 -1.23 4.12
CA MET A 73 -12.07 -0.09 3.19
C MET A 73 -10.79 0.69 3.48
N CYS A 74 -10.51 0.99 4.76
CA CYS A 74 -9.27 1.65 5.16
C CYS A 74 -8.03 0.82 4.78
N THR A 75 -8.09 -0.50 4.96
CA THR A 75 -7.00 -1.40 4.57
C THR A 75 -6.81 -1.42 3.06
N THR A 76 -7.90 -1.46 2.28
CA THR A 76 -7.84 -1.38 0.82
C THR A 76 -7.17 -0.10 0.37
N VAL A 77 -7.64 1.05 0.87
CA VAL A 77 -7.06 2.35 0.55
C VAL A 77 -5.57 2.42 0.91
N ALA A 78 -5.18 1.90 2.09
CA ALA A 78 -3.78 1.84 2.53
C ALA A 78 -2.91 0.98 1.61
N VAL A 79 -3.38 -0.22 1.26
CA VAL A 79 -2.67 -1.14 0.37
C VAL A 79 -2.55 -0.56 -1.03
N THR A 80 -3.60 0.06 -1.56
CA THR A 80 -3.55 0.69 -2.88
C THR A 80 -2.57 1.86 -2.90
N LEU A 81 -2.50 2.67 -1.84
CA LEU A 81 -1.45 3.70 -1.72
C LEU A 81 -0.05 3.10 -1.69
N CYS A 82 0.16 2.04 -0.91
CA CYS A 82 1.44 1.34 -0.85
C CYS A 82 1.84 0.73 -2.20
N ALA A 83 0.86 0.21 -2.94
CA ALA A 83 1.10 -0.30 -4.27
C ALA A 83 1.45 0.82 -5.24
N TRP A 84 0.77 1.96 -5.13
CA TRP A 84 1.03 3.12 -5.98
C TRP A 84 2.39 3.75 -5.72
N THR A 85 2.88 3.79 -4.48
CA THR A 85 4.24 4.27 -4.20
C THR A 85 5.30 3.38 -4.86
N ALA A 86 5.09 2.06 -4.87
CA ALA A 86 5.94 1.14 -5.61
C ALA A 86 5.88 1.38 -7.13
N LEU A 87 4.69 1.62 -7.70
CA LEU A 87 4.58 2.03 -9.11
C LEU A 87 5.28 3.36 -9.38
N ALA A 88 5.14 4.36 -8.51
CA ALA A 88 5.77 5.66 -8.69
C ALA A 88 7.30 5.54 -8.69
N ALA A 89 7.88 4.74 -7.78
CA ALA A 89 9.30 4.40 -7.81
C ALA A 89 9.68 3.68 -9.12
N GLY A 90 8.84 2.74 -9.54
CA GLY A 90 8.91 2.09 -10.83
C GLY A 90 8.93 3.03 -12.03
N ALA A 91 8.08 4.05 -12.02
CA ALA A 91 7.99 5.06 -13.06
C ALA A 91 9.23 5.92 -13.15
N VAL A 92 9.88 6.21 -12.01
CA VAL A 92 11.17 6.89 -12.00
C VAL A 92 12.25 6.02 -12.62
N VAL A 93 12.32 4.73 -12.24
CA VAL A 93 13.27 3.77 -12.82
C VAL A 93 13.04 3.63 -14.32
N PHE A 94 11.79 3.38 -14.73
CA PHE A 94 11.39 3.27 -16.13
C PHE A 94 11.73 4.54 -16.91
N ALA A 95 11.38 5.72 -16.39
CA ALA A 95 11.72 6.99 -17.04
C ALA A 95 13.23 7.20 -17.17
N LYS A 96 14.04 6.72 -16.21
CA LYS A 96 15.51 6.81 -16.29
C LYS A 96 16.09 5.83 -17.30
N THR A 97 15.66 4.56 -17.28
CA THR A 97 16.13 3.55 -18.23
C THR A 97 15.68 3.81 -19.66
N THR A 98 14.62 4.59 -19.84
CA THR A 98 14.10 4.98 -21.16
C THR A 98 14.62 6.34 -21.66
N ARG A 99 15.02 7.27 -20.78
CA ARG A 99 15.47 8.64 -21.15
C ARG A 99 16.96 8.81 -21.43
N ASP A 100 17.81 7.82 -21.16
CA ASP A 100 19.20 7.87 -21.60
C ASP A 100 19.27 7.61 -23.12
N GLY A 101 19.08 8.68 -23.90
CA GLY A 101 19.45 8.81 -25.32
C GLY A 101 18.39 8.47 -26.38
N ALA A 102 18.14 9.41 -27.28
CA ALA A 102 17.60 9.27 -28.65
C ALA A 102 16.07 9.30 -28.93
N TRP A 103 15.18 8.94 -28.01
CA TRP A 103 13.77 8.67 -28.41
C TRP A 103 12.87 9.86 -28.77
N TYR A 104 13.05 11.02 -28.15
CA TYR A 104 12.31 12.23 -28.57
C TYR A 104 12.80 12.80 -29.91
N VAL A 105 13.95 12.31 -30.41
CA VAL A 105 14.62 12.83 -31.62
C VAL A 105 14.30 11.96 -32.84
N THR A 106 13.96 10.68 -32.69
CA THR A 106 13.77 9.74 -33.82
C THR A 106 12.35 9.60 -34.36
N GLY A 107 11.39 10.39 -33.87
CA GLY A 107 10.09 10.58 -34.54
C GLY A 107 9.01 9.55 -34.19
N HIS A 108 7.76 9.89 -34.54
CA HIS A 108 6.51 9.21 -34.16
C HIS A 108 6.31 7.80 -34.77
N THR A 109 7.32 7.24 -35.42
CA THR A 109 7.21 6.01 -36.23
C THR A 109 7.67 4.74 -35.52
N ASP A 110 8.37 4.84 -34.39
CA ASP A 110 8.89 3.66 -33.71
C ASP A 110 7.87 3.10 -32.68
N PRO A 111 7.45 1.83 -32.81
CA PRO A 111 6.41 1.21 -31.98
C PRO A 111 6.67 1.30 -30.47
N ALA A 112 7.91 1.43 -30.00
CA ALA A 112 8.18 1.60 -28.57
C ALA A 112 7.73 2.97 -28.02
N ALA A 113 7.60 4.02 -28.84
CA ALA A 113 7.04 5.31 -28.40
C ALA A 113 5.56 5.18 -27.99
N GLY A 114 4.80 4.34 -28.70
CA GLY A 114 3.41 4.06 -28.37
C GLY A 114 3.27 3.47 -26.95
N TRP A 115 4.08 2.46 -26.63
CA TRP A 115 4.10 1.85 -25.31
C TRP A 115 4.50 2.82 -24.19
N TYR A 116 5.49 3.69 -24.44
CA TYR A 116 5.87 4.72 -23.48
C TYR A 116 4.73 5.72 -23.22
N ASN A 117 4.01 6.16 -24.26
CA ASN A 117 2.87 7.06 -24.11
C ASN A 117 1.73 6.43 -23.32
N VAL A 118 1.42 5.15 -23.58
CA VAL A 118 0.44 4.40 -22.79
C VAL A 118 0.87 4.29 -21.33
N TYR A 119 2.15 3.99 -21.08
CA TYR A 119 2.72 3.95 -19.73
C TYR A 119 2.55 5.28 -19.00
N ALA A 120 2.96 6.38 -19.64
CA ALA A 120 2.94 7.72 -19.06
C ALA A 120 1.50 8.18 -18.77
N LEU A 121 0.58 7.97 -19.71
CA LEU A 121 -0.83 8.33 -19.56
C LEU A 121 -1.50 7.49 -18.46
N ALA A 122 -1.30 6.17 -18.45
CA ALA A 122 -1.87 5.28 -17.43
C ALA A 122 -1.32 5.62 -16.03
N SER A 123 -0.02 5.90 -15.93
CA SER A 123 0.61 6.28 -14.66
C SER A 123 0.08 7.64 -14.16
N ALA A 124 0.02 8.65 -15.02
CA ALA A 124 -0.49 9.99 -14.66
C ALA A 124 -1.98 9.95 -14.27
N THR A 125 -2.80 9.24 -15.03
CA THR A 125 -4.23 9.08 -14.72
C THR A 125 -4.46 8.29 -13.43
N SER A 126 -3.62 7.28 -13.13
CA SER A 126 -3.68 6.55 -11.86
C SER A 126 -3.39 7.48 -10.66
N ALA A 127 -2.40 8.37 -10.81
CA ALA A 127 -2.06 9.36 -9.79
C ALA A 127 -3.21 10.34 -9.54
N LEU A 128 -3.84 10.82 -10.61
CA LEU A 128 -5.00 11.71 -10.54
C LEU A 128 -6.20 11.02 -9.88
N ALA A 129 -6.47 9.75 -10.23
CA ALA A 129 -7.52 8.97 -9.60
C ALA A 129 -7.32 8.86 -8.08
N ILE A 130 -6.11 8.55 -7.62
CA ILE A 130 -5.78 8.48 -6.19
C ILE A 130 -5.93 9.85 -5.53
N ALA A 131 -5.41 10.92 -6.14
CA ALA A 131 -5.50 12.27 -5.61
C ALA A 131 -6.95 12.71 -5.40
N VAL A 132 -7.80 12.52 -6.40
CA VAL A 132 -9.23 12.84 -6.33
C VAL A 132 -9.94 11.94 -5.30
N GLY A 133 -9.64 10.64 -5.30
CA GLY A 133 -10.21 9.67 -4.36
C GLY A 133 -9.91 9.97 -2.90
N TRP A 134 -8.78 10.63 -2.62
CA TRP A 134 -8.36 11.00 -1.26
C TRP A 134 -8.94 12.32 -0.75
N LEU A 135 -9.55 13.15 -1.61
CA LEU A 135 -10.11 14.43 -1.19
C LEU A 135 -11.17 14.29 -0.08
N PRO A 136 -12.16 13.36 -0.16
CA PRO A 136 -13.19 13.28 0.88
C PRO A 136 -12.66 12.85 2.25
N PRO A 137 -11.80 11.79 2.38
CA PRO A 137 -11.19 11.45 3.66
C PRO A 137 -10.32 12.57 4.25
N VAL A 138 -9.54 13.28 3.40
CA VAL A 138 -8.75 14.44 3.83
C VAL A 138 -9.65 15.55 4.37
N ALA A 139 -10.70 15.91 3.62
CA ALA A 139 -11.65 16.92 4.04
C ALA A 139 -12.32 16.55 5.37
N ALA A 140 -12.64 15.26 5.60
CA ALA A 140 -13.18 14.79 6.87
C ALA A 140 -12.21 15.01 8.05
N VAL A 141 -10.92 14.68 7.88
CA VAL A 141 -9.89 14.93 8.90
C VAL A 141 -9.70 16.43 9.18
N LEU A 142 -9.74 17.26 8.13
CA LEU A 142 -9.57 18.71 8.27
C LEU A 142 -10.76 19.37 8.96
N ARG A 143 -11.99 18.94 8.62
CA ARG A 143 -13.25 19.46 9.16
C ARG A 143 -13.61 18.91 10.55
N ALA A 144 -12.88 17.91 11.08
CA ALA A 144 -13.14 17.36 12.40
C ALA A 144 -13.14 18.48 13.48
N PRO A 145 -14.13 18.49 14.41
CA PRO A 145 -14.24 19.49 15.48
C PRO A 145 -12.99 19.57 16.36
N GLN A 146 -12.72 20.74 16.95
CA GLN A 146 -11.49 20.98 17.71
C GLN A 146 -11.31 20.05 18.92
N GLY A 147 -12.41 19.61 19.55
CA GLY A 147 -12.40 18.70 20.69
C GLY A 147 -12.26 17.21 20.37
N HIS A 148 -12.13 16.81 19.10
CA HIS A 148 -12.09 15.37 18.76
C HIS A 148 -10.76 14.74 19.22
N PRO A 149 -10.80 13.70 20.08
CA PRO A 149 -9.59 13.04 20.55
C PRO A 149 -8.82 12.46 19.37
N GLY A 150 -7.52 12.77 19.27
CA GLY A 150 -6.66 12.28 18.19
C GLY A 150 -6.59 13.16 16.93
N ARG A 151 -7.35 14.26 16.83
CA ARG A 151 -7.31 15.19 15.67
C ARG A 151 -5.90 15.70 15.36
N ARG A 152 -5.16 16.14 16.38
CA ARG A 152 -3.78 16.64 16.20
C ARG A 152 -2.88 15.58 15.60
N ARG A 153 -2.98 14.33 16.10
CA ARG A 153 -2.22 13.19 15.60
C ARG A 153 -2.60 12.83 14.16
N ALA A 154 -3.90 12.81 13.85
CA ALA A 154 -4.39 12.55 12.49
C ALA A 154 -3.89 13.61 11.48
N ARG A 155 -3.87 14.89 11.87
CA ARG A 155 -3.31 15.97 11.04
C ARG A 155 -1.80 15.82 10.82
N LEU A 156 -1.05 15.52 11.87
CA LEU A 156 0.40 15.27 11.74
C LEU A 156 0.69 14.08 10.81
N LEU A 157 -0.08 13.00 10.94
CA LEU A 157 0.03 11.83 10.07
C LEU A 157 -0.37 12.12 8.62
N LEU A 158 -1.30 13.04 8.40
CA LEU A 158 -1.69 13.52 7.07
C LEU A 158 -0.62 14.43 6.44
N LEU A 159 0.18 15.12 7.25
CA LEU A 159 1.33 15.91 6.80
C LEU A 159 2.58 15.05 6.54
N ALA A 160 2.62 13.80 7.00
CA ALA A 160 3.78 12.93 6.81
C ALA A 160 4.13 12.72 5.32
N PRO A 161 3.17 12.45 4.40
CA PRO A 161 3.45 12.32 2.97
C PRO A 161 4.15 13.54 2.33
N PRO A 162 3.62 14.78 2.38
CA PRO A 162 4.29 15.92 1.77
C PRO A 162 5.64 16.21 2.44
N VAL A 163 5.75 16.08 3.77
CA VAL A 163 7.03 16.29 4.48
C VAL A 163 8.07 15.27 4.03
N ALA A 164 7.71 13.99 3.93
CA ALA A 164 8.63 12.94 3.51
C ALA A 164 9.08 13.11 2.05
N VAL A 165 8.16 13.49 1.15
CA VAL A 165 8.48 13.80 -0.25
C VAL A 165 9.40 15.01 -0.33
N SER A 166 9.10 16.10 0.38
CA SER A 166 9.95 17.30 0.41
C SER A 166 11.34 17.00 0.98
N ALA A 167 11.43 16.19 2.04
CA ALA A 167 12.70 15.76 2.62
C ALA A 167 13.52 14.92 1.64
N PHE A 168 12.87 13.98 0.93
CA PHE A 168 13.52 13.17 -0.09
C PHE A 168 14.04 14.03 -1.26
N LEU A 169 13.20 14.92 -1.80
CA LEU A 169 13.60 15.82 -2.89
C LEU A 169 14.71 16.78 -2.46
N GLY A 170 14.64 17.32 -1.24
CA GLY A 170 15.69 18.16 -0.65
C GLY A 170 17.01 17.42 -0.53
N ALA A 171 17.01 16.19 0.00
CA ALA A 171 18.20 15.36 0.10
C ALA A 171 18.79 15.03 -1.28
N ALA A 172 17.95 14.70 -2.27
CA ALA A 172 18.38 14.45 -3.64
C ALA A 172 19.02 15.70 -4.28
N ALA A 173 18.44 16.89 -4.04
CA ALA A 173 18.98 18.16 -4.52
C ALA A 173 20.34 18.48 -3.87
N VAL A 174 20.45 18.33 -2.54
CA VAL A 174 21.71 18.54 -1.80
C VAL A 174 22.79 17.59 -2.30
N LEU A 175 22.46 16.31 -2.49
CA LEU A 175 23.43 15.34 -2.98
C LEU A 175 23.89 15.65 -4.41
N ARG A 176 23.00 16.16 -5.27
CA ARG A 176 23.36 16.63 -6.61
C ARG A 176 24.31 17.85 -6.55
N LEU A 177 24.12 18.75 -5.60
CA LEU A 177 24.99 19.91 -5.40
C LEU A 177 26.38 19.48 -4.93
N ILE A 178 26.46 18.57 -3.95
CA ILE A 178 27.74 18.06 -3.41
C ILE A 178 28.52 17.29 -4.47
N THR A 179 27.83 16.47 -5.27
CA THR A 179 28.48 15.60 -6.28
C THR A 179 28.92 16.36 -7.53
N HIS A 180 28.58 17.64 -7.69
CA HIS A 180 28.92 18.48 -8.86
C HIS A 180 28.61 17.81 -10.21
N GLY A 181 27.65 16.88 -10.25
CA GLY A 181 27.32 16.11 -11.46
C GLY A 181 28.24 14.92 -11.78
N VAL A 182 29.26 14.64 -10.95
CA VAL A 182 30.20 13.51 -11.12
C VAL A 182 29.54 12.14 -10.84
N GLY A 183 28.25 12.12 -10.55
CA GLY A 183 27.48 10.93 -10.23
C GLY A 183 27.39 10.70 -8.73
N VAL A 184 26.36 9.97 -8.32
CA VAL A 184 26.14 9.62 -6.92
C VAL A 184 26.93 8.35 -6.63
N GLY A 185 27.95 8.44 -5.77
CA GLY A 185 28.71 7.26 -5.32
C GLY A 185 27.82 6.21 -4.64
N PRO A 186 28.28 4.95 -4.48
CA PRO A 186 27.46 3.85 -3.97
C PRO A 186 26.77 4.15 -2.63
N THR A 187 27.49 4.80 -1.71
CA THR A 187 26.94 5.19 -0.40
C THR A 187 25.82 6.23 -0.54
N GLY A 188 26.01 7.25 -1.38
CA GLY A 188 24.98 8.26 -1.65
C GLY A 188 23.74 7.65 -2.30
N PHE A 189 23.93 6.65 -3.16
CA PHE A 189 22.85 5.90 -3.80
C PHE A 189 22.07 5.10 -2.76
N LEU A 190 22.75 4.36 -1.88
CA LEU A 190 22.10 3.61 -0.80
C LEU A 190 21.33 4.53 0.16
N VAL A 191 21.86 5.71 0.49
CA VAL A 191 21.16 6.72 1.30
C VAL A 191 19.88 7.19 0.60
N LEU A 192 19.94 7.48 -0.70
CA LEU A 192 18.75 7.85 -1.47
C LEU A 192 17.72 6.72 -1.55
N VAL A 193 18.16 5.47 -1.75
CA VAL A 193 17.27 4.31 -1.74
C VAL A 193 16.59 4.17 -0.38
N GLY A 194 17.35 4.22 0.71
CA GLY A 194 16.81 4.15 2.07
C GLY A 194 15.80 5.26 2.36
N LEU A 195 16.12 6.50 1.99
CA LEU A 195 15.24 7.64 2.18
C LEU A 195 13.98 7.55 1.30
N GLY A 196 14.11 7.05 0.07
CA GLY A 196 13.00 6.81 -0.83
C GLY A 196 12.05 5.73 -0.31
N LEU A 197 12.58 4.63 0.23
CA LEU A 197 11.80 3.58 0.89
C LEU A 197 11.08 4.12 2.13
N PHE A 198 11.76 4.91 2.95
CA PHE A 198 11.15 5.57 4.12
C PHE A 198 10.03 6.53 3.70
N ALA A 199 10.26 7.36 2.68
CA ALA A 199 9.26 8.28 2.18
C ALA A 199 8.05 7.54 1.60
N GLY A 200 8.27 6.46 0.85
CA GLY A 200 7.21 5.58 0.35
C GLY A 200 6.40 4.93 1.47
N ALA A 201 7.07 4.45 2.53
CA ALA A 201 6.41 3.89 3.70
C ALA A 201 5.59 4.93 4.46
N ALA A 202 6.12 6.14 4.67
CA ALA A 202 5.41 7.25 5.30
C ALA A 202 4.20 7.69 4.48
N PHE A 203 4.33 7.75 3.15
CA PHE A 203 3.26 8.09 2.21
C PHE A 203 2.12 7.06 2.25
N ALA A 204 2.44 5.78 2.38
CA ALA A 204 1.45 4.71 2.47
C ALA A 204 0.80 4.60 3.87
N ALA A 205 1.60 4.65 4.93
CA ALA A 205 1.16 4.38 6.29
C ALA A 205 0.51 5.59 6.98
N GLY A 206 0.98 6.81 6.70
CA GLY A 206 0.51 8.04 7.35
C GLY A 206 -1.00 8.27 7.16
N PRO A 207 -1.49 8.32 5.90
CA PRO A 207 -2.91 8.52 5.64
C PRO A 207 -3.77 7.38 6.21
N ALA A 208 -3.31 6.13 6.08
CA ALA A 208 -4.02 4.96 6.64
C ALA A 208 -4.16 5.03 8.17
N ALA A 209 -3.09 5.43 8.86
CA ALA A 209 -3.10 5.64 10.31
C ALA A 209 -3.98 6.83 10.71
N ALA A 210 -3.98 7.92 9.92
CA ALA A 210 -4.85 9.07 10.16
C ALA A 210 -6.33 8.69 10.11
N LEU A 211 -6.74 7.85 9.15
CA LEU A 211 -8.14 7.41 9.02
C LEU A 211 -8.62 6.55 10.19
N ARG A 212 -7.72 5.79 10.84
CA ARG A 212 -8.05 5.04 12.06
C ARG A 212 -8.40 5.92 13.24
N HIS A 213 -7.95 7.17 13.26
CA HIS A 213 -8.18 8.10 14.37
C HIS A 213 -9.44 8.95 14.22
N VAL A 214 -9.99 9.13 13.01
CA VAL A 214 -11.12 10.05 12.76
C VAL A 214 -12.36 9.33 12.24
N THR A 215 -12.27 8.05 11.85
CA THR A 215 -13.38 7.25 11.29
C THR A 215 -14.21 8.03 10.26
N PRO A 216 -13.67 8.24 9.04
CA PRO A 216 -14.37 8.98 7.99
C PRO A 216 -15.74 8.38 7.65
N SER A 217 -16.65 9.22 7.14
CA SER A 217 -17.97 8.76 6.72
C SER A 217 -17.87 7.67 5.64
N GLY A 218 -18.77 6.69 5.70
CA GLY A 218 -18.75 5.54 4.78
C GLY A 218 -18.84 5.94 3.30
N ALA A 219 -19.45 7.09 2.98
CA ALA A 219 -19.50 7.61 1.62
C ALA A 219 -18.12 8.06 1.10
N GLY A 220 -17.34 8.78 1.93
CA GLY A 220 -15.99 9.20 1.57
C GLY A 220 -15.04 8.02 1.37
N LEU A 221 -15.12 7.00 2.24
CA LEU A 221 -14.37 5.76 2.07
C LEU A 221 -14.76 4.99 0.81
N ARG A 222 -16.03 5.01 0.42
CA ARG A 222 -16.49 4.38 -0.82
C ARG A 222 -15.87 5.05 -2.05
N VAL A 223 -15.87 6.38 -2.11
CA VAL A 223 -15.21 7.13 -3.20
C VAL A 223 -13.73 6.78 -3.27
N ALA A 224 -13.02 6.79 -2.12
CA ALA A 224 -11.60 6.43 -2.06
C ALA A 224 -11.34 4.98 -2.49
N THR A 225 -12.23 4.05 -2.14
CA THR A 225 -12.12 2.63 -2.51
C THR A 225 -12.34 2.43 -4.02
N VAL A 226 -13.34 3.10 -4.60
CA VAL A 226 -13.59 3.05 -6.06
C VAL A 226 -12.43 3.67 -6.82
N ALA A 227 -11.96 4.84 -6.40
CA ALA A 227 -10.79 5.49 -6.97
C ALA A 227 -9.54 4.61 -6.88
N GLY A 228 -9.34 3.92 -5.75
CA GLY A 228 -8.26 2.95 -5.59
C GLY A 228 -8.37 1.76 -6.55
N ALA A 229 -9.57 1.24 -6.80
CA ALA A 229 -9.79 0.19 -7.79
C ALA A 229 -9.48 0.68 -9.22
N VAL A 230 -9.95 1.86 -9.59
CA VAL A 230 -9.64 2.50 -10.89
C VAL A 230 -8.13 2.70 -11.04
N ALA A 231 -7.47 3.23 -10.02
CA ALA A 231 -6.02 3.40 -10.00
C ALA A 231 -5.32 2.04 -10.18
N THR A 232 -5.75 0.99 -9.47
CA THR A 232 -5.17 -0.36 -9.60
C THR A 232 -5.27 -0.89 -11.04
N THR A 233 -6.40 -0.68 -11.72
CA THR A 233 -6.56 -1.05 -13.13
C THR A 233 -5.61 -0.28 -14.03
N LEU A 234 -5.47 1.03 -13.83
CA LEU A 234 -4.54 1.87 -14.58
C LEU A 234 -3.07 1.49 -14.31
N MET A 235 -2.74 1.11 -13.08
CA MET A 235 -1.43 0.57 -12.74
C MET A 235 -1.14 -0.72 -13.52
N ALA A 236 -2.14 -1.60 -13.70
CA ALA A 236 -1.99 -2.82 -14.49
C ALA A 236 -1.72 -2.50 -15.97
N VAL A 237 -2.41 -1.50 -16.53
CA VAL A 237 -2.15 -0.99 -17.89
C VAL A 237 -0.73 -0.43 -18.00
N ALA A 238 -0.28 0.37 -17.03
CA ALA A 238 1.08 0.90 -17.01
C ALA A 238 2.11 -0.23 -16.98
N VAL A 239 1.93 -1.24 -16.11
CA VAL A 239 2.88 -2.37 -16.05
C VAL A 239 2.88 -3.17 -17.35
N ALA A 240 1.72 -3.47 -17.93
CA ALA A 240 1.62 -4.13 -19.23
C ALA A 240 2.34 -3.33 -20.33
N ALA A 241 2.20 -2.00 -20.34
CA ALA A 241 2.89 -1.14 -21.29
C ALA A 241 4.41 -1.14 -21.09
N SER A 242 4.89 -1.18 -19.84
CA SER A 242 6.33 -1.30 -19.56
C SER A 242 6.92 -2.64 -20.02
N VAL A 243 6.15 -3.74 -19.90
CA VAL A 243 6.54 -5.05 -20.42
C VAL A 243 6.53 -5.06 -21.94
N GLY A 244 5.49 -4.52 -22.58
CA GLY A 244 5.42 -4.39 -24.04
C GLY A 244 6.60 -3.58 -24.60
N TRP A 245 6.95 -2.48 -23.94
CA TRP A 245 8.14 -1.71 -24.27
C TRP A 245 9.42 -2.55 -24.14
N GLY A 246 9.58 -3.29 -23.05
CA GLY A 246 10.74 -4.16 -22.81
C GLY A 246 10.87 -5.30 -23.82
N LEU A 247 9.75 -5.85 -24.31
CA LEU A 247 9.75 -6.91 -25.34
C LEU A 247 10.15 -6.36 -26.72
N VAL A 248 9.72 -5.15 -27.07
CA VAL A 248 10.08 -4.50 -28.35
C VAL A 248 11.55 -4.09 -28.37
N THR A 249 12.11 -3.71 -27.22
CA THR A 249 13.50 -3.23 -27.09
C THR A 249 14.49 -4.33 -26.66
N PHE A 250 14.00 -5.57 -26.51
CA PHE A 250 14.71 -6.70 -25.90
C PHE A 250 16.02 -7.08 -26.62
N ALA A 251 16.09 -6.88 -27.93
CA ALA A 251 17.21 -7.32 -28.76
C ALA A 251 18.49 -6.50 -28.57
N ASP A 252 18.39 -5.25 -28.10
CA ASP A 252 19.45 -4.26 -28.32
C ASP A 252 20.15 -3.74 -27.06
N ARG A 253 19.79 -4.16 -25.82
CA ARG A 253 20.28 -3.46 -24.61
C ARG A 253 20.75 -4.32 -23.42
N PRO A 254 21.95 -4.03 -22.86
CA PRO A 254 22.34 -4.46 -21.53
C PRO A 254 21.48 -3.75 -20.47
N GLY A 255 20.91 -4.50 -19.53
CA GLY A 255 19.97 -3.98 -18.51
C GLY A 255 18.73 -4.85 -18.25
N PHE A 256 18.60 -5.97 -18.98
CA PHE A 256 17.48 -6.89 -18.88
C PHE A 256 17.17 -7.40 -17.46
N THR A 257 18.20 -7.62 -16.63
CA THR A 257 18.06 -8.08 -15.24
C THR A 257 17.35 -7.05 -14.35
N ALA A 258 17.59 -5.75 -14.56
CA ALA A 258 16.91 -4.69 -13.82
C ALA A 258 15.43 -4.57 -14.23
N LEU A 259 15.14 -4.68 -15.54
CA LEU A 259 13.77 -4.66 -16.08
C LEU A 259 12.94 -5.88 -15.64
N THR A 260 13.53 -7.07 -15.62
CA THR A 260 12.87 -8.28 -15.14
C THR A 260 12.64 -8.24 -13.63
N GLY A 261 13.63 -7.80 -12.85
CA GLY A 261 13.46 -7.56 -11.42
C GLY A 261 12.31 -6.57 -11.13
N TYR A 262 12.28 -5.46 -11.86
CA TYR A 262 11.20 -4.48 -11.79
C TYR A 262 9.83 -5.06 -12.15
N GLY A 263 9.72 -5.75 -13.29
CA GLY A 263 8.47 -6.37 -13.75
C GLY A 263 7.93 -7.39 -12.74
N THR A 264 8.81 -8.16 -12.11
CA THR A 264 8.46 -9.15 -11.09
C THR A 264 7.91 -8.48 -9.83
N VAL A 265 8.60 -7.46 -9.31
CA VAL A 265 8.13 -6.68 -8.15
C VAL A 265 6.77 -6.06 -8.46
N MET A 266 6.61 -5.45 -9.64
CA MET A 266 5.35 -4.83 -10.02
C MET A 266 4.20 -5.81 -10.18
N ALA A 267 4.45 -7.01 -10.73
CA ALA A 267 3.44 -8.05 -10.84
C ALA A 267 2.93 -8.48 -9.45
N VAL A 268 3.84 -8.72 -8.50
CA VAL A 268 3.48 -9.06 -7.12
C VAL A 268 2.68 -7.93 -6.46
N THR A 269 3.16 -6.68 -6.60
CA THR A 269 2.46 -5.50 -6.08
C THR A 269 1.05 -5.37 -6.66
N LEU A 270 0.86 -5.60 -7.97
CA LEU A 270 -0.43 -5.56 -8.63
C LEU A 270 -1.38 -6.64 -8.13
N VAL A 271 -0.91 -7.88 -7.92
CA VAL A 271 -1.74 -8.95 -7.37
C VAL A 271 -2.23 -8.58 -5.96
N VAL A 272 -1.34 -8.05 -5.12
CA VAL A 272 -1.70 -7.60 -3.76
C VAL A 272 -2.71 -6.43 -3.82
N ALA A 273 -2.48 -5.45 -4.69
CA ALA A 273 -3.39 -4.32 -4.88
C ALA A 273 -4.75 -4.77 -5.41
N ALA A 274 -4.80 -5.61 -6.44
CA ALA A 274 -6.02 -6.10 -7.07
C ALA A 274 -6.86 -6.94 -6.09
N THR A 275 -6.23 -7.87 -5.36
CA THR A 275 -6.92 -8.66 -4.34
C THR A 275 -7.46 -7.78 -3.20
N SER A 276 -6.74 -6.71 -2.83
CA SER A 276 -7.19 -5.74 -1.83
C SER A 276 -8.34 -4.88 -2.34
N SER A 277 -8.25 -4.36 -3.57
CA SER A 277 -9.28 -3.56 -4.25
C SER A 277 -10.56 -4.35 -4.45
N ALA A 278 -10.47 -5.61 -4.90
CA ALA A 278 -11.64 -6.48 -5.02
C ALA A 278 -12.35 -6.71 -3.68
N ARG A 279 -11.58 -6.90 -2.60
CA ARG A 279 -12.13 -7.05 -1.23
C ARG A 279 -12.82 -5.76 -0.75
N GLY A 280 -12.21 -4.61 -0.97
CA GLY A 280 -12.78 -3.31 -0.61
C GLY A 280 -14.06 -2.98 -1.41
N LEU A 281 -14.05 -3.25 -2.71
CA LEU A 281 -15.19 -2.99 -3.58
C LEU A 281 -16.42 -3.83 -3.20
N ARG A 282 -16.22 -5.12 -2.87
CA ARG A 282 -17.30 -5.97 -2.35
C ARG A 282 -17.89 -5.40 -1.05
N ALA A 283 -17.05 -4.89 -0.15
CA ALA A 283 -17.52 -4.26 1.08
C ALA A 283 -18.30 -2.95 0.82
N ALA A 284 -17.94 -2.21 -0.24
CA ALA A 284 -18.62 -0.99 -0.64
C ALA A 284 -20.00 -1.25 -1.28
N ILE A 285 -20.13 -2.31 -2.08
CA ILE A 285 -21.38 -2.67 -2.78
C ILE A 285 -22.42 -3.30 -1.83
N ALA A 286 -22.00 -4.05 -0.81
CA ALA A 286 -22.92 -4.73 0.11
C ALA A 286 -23.89 -3.80 0.89
N ARG A 287 -23.70 -2.47 0.83
CA ARG A 287 -24.58 -1.47 1.47
C ARG A 287 -25.85 -1.16 0.67
N THR A 288 -25.84 -1.31 -0.66
CA THR A 288 -27.01 -0.98 -1.49
C THR A 288 -28.12 -2.02 -1.41
N ARG A 289 -27.80 -3.26 -1.04
CA ARG A 289 -28.83 -4.33 -0.93
C ARG A 289 -29.61 -4.26 0.38
N GLY A 290 -28.93 -4.05 1.51
CA GLY A 290 -29.59 -4.05 2.83
C GLY A 290 -30.48 -2.83 3.14
N SER A 291 -30.45 -1.76 2.35
CA SER A 291 -31.38 -0.63 2.52
C SER A 291 -32.64 -0.73 1.65
N VAL A 292 -32.65 -1.65 0.68
CA VAL A 292 -33.81 -1.89 -0.19
C VAL A 292 -34.77 -2.88 0.47
N ASP A 293 -34.26 -3.80 1.31
CA ASP A 293 -35.07 -4.80 2.02
C ASP A 293 -35.64 -4.28 3.36
N ALA A 294 -35.44 -3.00 3.69
CA ALA A 294 -35.89 -2.38 4.94
C ALA A 294 -37.00 -1.32 4.74
N HIS A 295 -37.58 -1.26 3.55
CA HIS A 295 -38.73 -0.43 3.17
C HIS A 295 -39.77 -1.31 2.48
#